data_AF-H0R466-F1
#
_entry.id   AF-H0R466-F1
#
_cell.length_a   1.000
_cell.length_b   1.000
_cell.length_c   1.000
_cell.angle_alpha   90.00
_cell.angle_beta   90.00
_cell.angle_gamma   90.00
#
_symmetry.space_group_name_H-M   'P 1'
#
loop_
_entity.id
_entity.type
_entity.pdbx_description
1 polymer ?
#
loop_
_entity_poly.entity_id
_entity_poly.type
_entity_poly.pdbx_seq_one_letter_code
_entity_poly.pdbx_strand_id
1 'polypeptide(L)'
;MVDPGDRTDPALRSRIVSAYYSLAARPGAWVTVAQLRGTLSDVDRATLDAELVVFQRQPGVSLVPQENRRLLTDDDRAAAVVVGAQQCHLFAVEEV
;
A
#
# COMPACT_ATOMS: atom_id res chain seq x y z
N MET A 1 18.35 22.05 6.10
CA MET A 1 18.07 21.12 4.98
C MET A 1 17.17 20.06 5.57
N VAL A 2 15.86 20.18 5.39
CA VAL A 2 14.90 19.16 5.86
C VAL A 2 15.06 17.96 4.94
N ASP A 3 15.31 16.78 5.50
CA ASP A 3 15.21 15.52 4.77
C ASP A 3 13.83 15.45 4.09
N PRO A 4 13.75 15.36 2.75
CA PRO A 4 12.47 15.36 2.04
C PRO A 4 11.66 14.05 2.23
N GLY A 5 12.09 13.15 3.12
CA GLY A 5 11.41 11.88 3.42
C GLY A 5 10.50 11.88 4.65
N ASP A 6 10.47 12.96 5.44
CA ASP A 6 9.72 12.98 6.72
C ASP A 6 8.39 13.74 6.67
N ARG A 7 8.09 14.42 5.55
CA ARG A 7 6.80 15.07 5.38
C ARG A 7 5.84 14.09 4.74
N THR A 8 5.17 13.30 5.58
CA THR A 8 4.01 12.55 5.11
C THR A 8 3.08 13.49 4.35
N ASP A 9 2.76 13.14 3.10
CA ASP A 9 1.83 13.93 2.31
C ASP A 9 0.37 13.53 2.62
N PRO A 10 -0.41 14.38 3.32
CA PRO A 10 -1.78 14.04 3.69
C PRO A 10 -2.69 13.89 2.45
N ALA A 11 -2.38 14.57 1.35
CA ALA A 11 -3.16 14.44 0.12
C ALA A 11 -2.92 13.07 -0.56
N LEU A 12 -1.69 12.58 -0.57
CA LEU A 12 -1.36 11.24 -1.03
C LEU A 12 -2.01 10.17 -0.16
N ARG A 13 -2.00 10.33 1.17
CA ARG A 13 -2.75 9.41 2.05
C ARG A 13 -4.24 9.36 1.72
N SER A 14 -4.90 10.51 1.54
CA SER A 14 -6.30 10.55 1.13
C SER A 14 -6.53 9.87 -0.22
N ARG A 15 -5.61 10.01 -1.18
CA ARG A 15 -5.66 9.29 -2.46
C ARG A 15 -5.50 7.78 -2.29
N ILE A 16 -4.56 7.32 -1.44
CA ILE A 16 -4.35 5.90 -1.12
C ILE A 16 -5.63 5.31 -0.52
N VAL A 17 -6.23 5.98 0.46
CA VAL A 17 -7.47 5.54 1.10
C VAL A 17 -8.62 5.51 0.10
N SER A 18 -8.76 6.54 -0.74
CA SER A 18 -9.81 6.58 -1.77
C SER A 18 -9.62 5.48 -2.83
N ALA A 19 -8.40 5.24 -3.28
CA ALA A 19 -8.06 4.16 -4.20
C ALA A 19 -8.35 2.79 -3.57
N TYR A 20 -8.00 2.61 -2.30
CA TYR A 20 -8.32 1.41 -1.53
C TYR A 20 -9.83 1.17 -1.48
N TYR A 21 -10.64 2.14 -1.06
CA TYR A 21 -12.09 1.96 -0.99
C TYR A 21 -12.77 1.75 -2.35
N SER A 22 -12.14 2.18 -3.44
CA SER A 22 -12.62 1.86 -4.79
C SER A 22 -12.34 0.42 -5.21
N LEU A 23 -11.33 -0.23 -4.61
CA LEU A 23 -10.91 -1.60 -4.93
C LEU A 23 -11.46 -2.62 -3.91
N ALA A 24 -11.55 -2.23 -2.65
CA ALA A 24 -11.97 -3.06 -1.55
C ALA A 24 -13.49 -3.24 -1.57
N ALA A 25 -13.95 -4.50 -1.58
CA ALA A 25 -15.38 -4.80 -1.53
C ALA A 25 -16.04 -4.36 -0.21
N ARG A 26 -15.25 -4.24 0.86
CA ARG A 26 -15.67 -3.81 2.20
C ARG A 26 -14.46 -3.28 2.98
N PRO A 27 -14.66 -2.50 4.05
CA PRO A 27 -13.59 -2.17 4.99
C PRO A 27 -12.92 -3.45 5.52
N GLY A 28 -11.60 -3.42 5.65
CA GLY A 28 -10.76 -4.57 6.00
C GLY A 28 -10.58 -5.63 4.91
N ALA A 29 -11.12 -5.45 3.70
CA ALA A 29 -10.86 -6.38 2.60
C ALA A 29 -9.42 -6.23 2.08
N TRP A 30 -8.76 -7.36 1.85
CA TRP A 30 -7.42 -7.37 1.25
C TRP A 30 -7.48 -6.95 -0.22
N VAL A 31 -6.70 -5.92 -0.57
CA VAL A 31 -6.40 -5.56 -1.95
C VAL A 31 -4.92 -5.80 -2.23
N THR A 32 -4.57 -6.10 -3.48
CA THR A 32 -3.14 -6.26 -3.81
C THR A 32 -2.48 -4.90 -4.03
N VAL A 33 -1.20 -4.80 -3.67
CA VAL A 33 -0.41 -3.59 -3.92
C VAL A 33 -0.31 -3.30 -5.42
N ALA A 34 -0.30 -4.32 -6.27
CA ALA A 34 -0.37 -4.18 -7.72
C ALA A 34 -1.61 -3.41 -8.17
N GLN A 35 -2.80 -3.78 -7.66
CA GLN A 35 -4.05 -3.08 -7.97
C GLN A 35 -4.01 -1.64 -7.49
N LEU A 36 -3.52 -1.41 -6.27
CA LEU A 36 -3.41 -0.06 -5.71
C LEU A 36 -2.48 0.82 -6.56
N ARG A 37 -1.33 0.27 -7.01
CA ARG A 37 -0.39 0.94 -7.91
C ARG A 37 -0.98 1.23 -9.28
N GLY A 38 -1.78 0.31 -9.83
CA GLY A 38 -2.48 0.55 -11.09
C GLY A 38 -3.41 1.76 -11.01
N THR A 39 -4.17 1.88 -9.91
CA THR A 39 -5.06 3.02 -9.66
C THR A 39 -4.29 4.32 -9.41
N LEU A 40 -3.13 4.23 -8.75
CA LEU A 40 -2.25 5.34 -8.40
C LEU A 40 -1.06 5.47 -9.36
N SER A 41 -1.28 5.20 -10.65
CA SER A 41 -0.22 5.18 -11.67
C SER A 41 0.45 6.54 -11.92
N ASP A 42 -0.16 7.63 -11.45
CA ASP A 42 0.39 9.00 -11.43
C ASP A 42 1.45 9.22 -10.32
N VAL A 43 1.50 8.33 -9.32
CA VAL A 43 2.42 8.45 -8.18
C VAL A 43 3.68 7.62 -8.42
N ASP A 44 4.84 8.21 -8.14
CA ASP A 44 6.10 7.48 -8.20
C ASP A 44 6.11 6.28 -7.24
N ARG A 45 6.65 5.16 -7.72
CA ARG A 45 6.70 3.90 -6.98
C ARG A 45 7.40 4.05 -5.62
N ALA A 46 8.54 4.75 -5.57
CA ALA A 46 9.30 4.89 -4.33
C ALA A 46 8.54 5.77 -3.33
N THR A 47 7.86 6.81 -3.81
CA THR A 47 7.01 7.66 -2.97
C THR A 47 5.81 6.89 -2.41
N LEU A 48 5.11 6.12 -3.23
CA LEU A 48 3.98 5.30 -2.78
C LEU A 48 4.42 4.23 -1.78
N ASP A 49 5.55 3.56 -2.02
CA ASP A 49 6.07 2.54 -1.12
C ASP A 49 6.45 3.13 0.24
N ALA A 50 7.14 4.27 0.26
CA ALA A 50 7.47 4.97 1.49
C ALA A 50 6.21 5.36 2.28
N GLU A 51 5.20 5.91 1.60
CA GLU A 51 3.94 6.26 2.25
C GLU A 51 3.19 5.03 2.77
N LEU A 52 3.13 3.91 2.05
CA LEU A 52 2.50 2.67 2.53
C LEU A 52 3.20 2.11 3.78
N VAL A 53 4.54 2.16 3.82
CA VAL A 53 5.33 1.73 4.98
C VAL A 53 5.06 2.60 6.20
N VAL A 54 4.89 3.91 6.01
CA VAL A 54 4.51 4.82 7.11
C VAL A 54 3.04 4.61 7.49
N PHE A 55 2.16 4.43 6.51
CA PHE A 55 0.71 4.37 6.71
C PHE A 55 0.28 3.10 7.43
N GLN A 56 0.95 1.97 7.20
CA GLN A 56 0.71 0.72 7.92
C GLN A 56 1.04 0.77 9.42
N ARG A 57 1.60 1.87 9.93
CA ARG A 57 1.79 2.09 11.36
C ARG A 57 0.55 2.68 12.03
N GLN A 58 -0.42 3.15 11.25
CA GLN A 58 -1.67 3.67 11.78
C GLN A 58 -2.58 2.52 12.24
N PRO A 59 -3.39 2.73 13.29
CA PRO A 59 -4.41 1.78 13.67
C PRO A 59 -5.39 1.55 12.51
N GLY A 60 -5.81 0.30 12.30
CA GLY A 60 -6.73 -0.06 11.23
C GLY A 60 -6.09 -0.20 9.84
N VAL A 61 -4.77 -0.04 9.70
CA VAL A 61 -4.07 -0.27 8.42
C VAL A 61 -3.15 -1.48 8.53
N SER A 62 -3.34 -2.44 7.62
CA SER A 62 -2.54 -3.66 7.55
C SER A 62 -1.82 -3.76 6.21
N LEU A 63 -0.51 -3.98 6.27
CA LEU A 63 0.33 -4.27 5.11
C LEU A 63 1.08 -5.58 5.35
N VAL A 64 0.65 -6.65 4.69
CA VAL A 64 1.11 -8.01 5.00
C VAL A 64 1.61 -8.75 3.75
N PRO A 65 2.52 -9.72 3.91
CA PRO A 65 2.85 -10.65 2.83
C PRO A 65 1.63 -11.49 2.47
N GLN A 66 1.47 -11.79 1.18
CA GLN A 66 0.53 -12.81 0.74
C GLN A 66 1.08 -14.19 1.13
N GLU A 67 0.46 -14.85 2.11
CA GLU A 67 0.85 -16.18 2.57
C GLU A 67 0.70 -17.24 1.46
N ASN A 68 -0.38 -17.13 0.69
CA ASN A 68 -0.65 -18.02 -0.43
C ASN A 68 0.10 -17.54 -1.68
N ARG A 69 1.43 -17.74 -1.70
CA ARG A 69 2.30 -17.32 -2.81
C ARG A 69 1.90 -17.86 -4.18
N ARG A 70 1.13 -18.96 -4.24
CA ARG A 70 0.56 -19.50 -5.50
C ARG A 70 -0.45 -18.58 -6.16
N LEU A 71 -1.07 -17.66 -5.40
CA LEU A 71 -2.01 -16.67 -5.90
C LEU A 71 -1.32 -15.43 -6.46
N LEU A 72 -0.02 -15.25 -6.20
CA LEU A 72 0.72 -14.09 -6.71
C LEU A 72 1.02 -14.27 -8.19
N THR A 73 0.60 -13.30 -8.99
CA THR A 73 1.10 -13.15 -10.35
C THR A 73 2.53 -12.58 -10.33
N ASP A 74 3.21 -12.60 -11.48
CA ASP A 74 4.50 -11.91 -11.59
C ASP A 74 4.37 -10.41 -11.36
N ASP A 75 3.22 -9.82 -11.71
CA ASP A 75 2.93 -8.42 -11.43
C ASP A 75 2.81 -8.18 -9.92
N ASP A 76 2.09 -9.02 -9.16
CA ASP A 76 2.00 -8.87 -7.70
C ASP A 76 3.36 -9.04 -7.00
N ARG A 77 4.22 -9.91 -7.54
CA ARG A 77 5.60 -10.07 -7.04
C ARG A 77 6.44 -8.83 -7.33
N ALA A 78 6.39 -8.33 -8.56
CA ALA A 78 7.10 -7.12 -8.96
C ALA A 78 6.55 -5.88 -8.24
N ALA A 79 5.28 -5.91 -7.84
CA ALA A 79 4.58 -4.83 -7.16
C ALA A 79 4.81 -4.79 -5.65
N ALA A 80 5.53 -5.75 -5.07
CA ALA A 80 5.72 -5.84 -3.63
C ALA A 80 6.30 -4.55 -3.02
N VAL A 81 5.84 -4.23 -1.82
CA VAL A 81 6.43 -3.19 -0.95
C VAL A 81 7.34 -3.88 0.05
N VAL A 82 8.57 -3.39 0.20
CA VAL A 82 9.52 -3.96 1.16
C VAL A 82 9.37 -3.24 2.50
N VAL A 83 8.91 -3.97 3.51
CA VAL A 83 8.81 -3.48 4.90
C VAL A 83 9.88 -4.22 5.72
N GLY A 84 10.96 -3.52 6.06
CA GLY A 84 12.13 -4.14 6.70
C GLY A 84 12.79 -5.15 5.77
N ALA A 85 12.66 -6.45 6.07
CA ALA A 85 13.15 -7.55 5.24
C ALA A 85 12.04 -8.34 4.53
N GLN A 86 10.78 -7.94 4.71
CA GLN A 86 9.61 -8.66 4.19
C GLN A 86 9.04 -7.99 2.94
N GLN A 87 8.69 -8.81 1.95
CA GLN A 87 7.91 -8.38 0.79
C GLN A 87 6.43 -8.48 1.12
N CYS A 88 5.78 -7.33 1.27
CA CYS A 88 4.35 -7.23 1.49
C CYS A 88 3.62 -7.03 0.16
N HIS A 89 2.49 -7.71 0.02
CA HIS A 89 1.71 -7.73 -1.23
C HIS A 89 0.24 -7.37 -1.01
N LEU A 90 -0.25 -7.49 0.23
CA LEU A 90 -1.63 -7.22 0.58
C LEU A 90 -1.73 -5.98 1.46
N PHE A 91 -2.70 -5.14 1.13
CA PHE A 91 -3.03 -3.95 1.88
C PHE A 91 -4.50 -4.01 2.29
N ALA A 92 -4.79 -3.64 3.53
CA ALA A 92 -6.15 -3.51 4.04
C ALA A 92 -6.26 -2.28 4.94
N VAL A 93 -7.43 -1.66 4.88
CA VAL A 93 -7.82 -0.53 5.72
C VAL A 93 -9.19 -0.82 6.32
N GLU A 94 -9.25 -0.92 7.64
CA GLU A 94 -10.44 -1.27 8.43
C GLU A 94 -11.22 -0.01 8.83
N GLU A 95 -10.55 0.96 9.43
CA GLU A 95 -11.12 2.26 9.82
C GLU A 95 -9.97 3.26 9.96
N VAL A 96 -9.99 4.33 9.15
CA VAL A 96 -9.00 5.43 9.14
C VAL A 96 -9.69 6.78 9.08
#